data_AF-A0A3D2ZC04-F1
#
_entry.id   AF-A0A3D2ZC04-F1
#
_cell.length_a   1.000
_cell.length_b   1.000
_cell.length_c   1.000
_cell.angle_alpha   90.00
_cell.angle_beta   90.00
_cell.angle_gamma   90.00
#
_symmetry.space_group_name_H-M   'P 1'
#
loop_
_entity.id
_entity.type
_entity.pdbx_description
1 polymer ?
#
loop_
_entity_poly.entity_id
_entity_poly.type
_entity_poly.pdbx_seq_one_letter_code
_entity_poly.pdbx_strand_id
1 'polypeptide(L)' 'MKILLIVLFLTAILLGAGPGIHLVNPDVTDPAASYTTFGLPTIYVWGLMWYAVQFGVILVAYFRFWKPSDE' A
#
# COMPACT_ATOMS: atom_id res chain seq x y z
N MET A 1 -3.08 -16.82 11.95
CA MET A 1 -3.94 -15.64 11.68
C MET A 1 -3.29 -14.31 12.06
N LYS A 2 -2.67 -14.14 13.24
CA LYS A 2 -2.00 -12.87 13.63
C LYS A 2 -0.85 -12.47 12.69
N ILE A 3 -0.06 -13.45 12.23
CA ILE A 3 1.04 -13.24 11.28
C ILE A 3 0.56 -12.60 9.96
N LEU A 4 -0.61 -12.99 9.45
CA LEU A 4 -1.17 -12.39 8.23
C LEU A 4 -1.45 -10.90 8.41
N LEU A 5 -2.06 -10.51 9.53
CA LEU A 5 -2.32 -9.11 9.84
C LEU A 5 -1.01 -8.32 10.04
N ILE A 6 -0.01 -8.92 10.68
CA ILE A 6 1.32 -8.32 10.84
C ILE A 6 1.97 -8.08 9.46
N VAL A 7 1.95 -9.09 8.58
CA VAL A 7 2.51 -8.96 7.22
C VAL A 7 1.77 -7.88 6.44
N LEU A 8 0.44 -7.84 6.50
CA LEU A 8 -0.36 -6.79 5.86
C LEU A 8 -0.05 -5.40 6.41
N PHE A 9 0.13 -5.27 7.72
CA PHE A 9 0.47 -4.00 8.37
C PHE A 9 1.87 -3.51 7.98
N LEU A 10 2.87 -4.41 7.97
CA LEU A 10 4.23 -4.08 7.52
C LEU A 10 4.26 -3.68 6.04
N THR A 11 3.47 -4.36 5.20
CA THR A 11 3.31 -4.01 3.79
C THR A 11 2.70 -2.62 3.64
N ALA A 12 1.66 -2.31 4.43
CA ALA A 12 1.03 -1.00 4.43
C ALA A 12 1.97 0.14 4.87
N ILE A 13 2.86 -0.12 5.84
CA ILE A 13 3.91 0.84 6.24
C ILE A 13 4.90 1.07 5.08
N LEU A 14 5.34 -0.01 4.44
CA LEU A 14 6.33 0.06 3.38
C LEU A 14 5.79 0.75 2.12
N LEU A 15 4.50 0.60 1.84
CA LEU A 15 3.83 1.24 0.71
C LEU A 15 3.32 2.66 1.03
N GLY A 16 3.34 3.08 2.30
CA GLY A 16 2.84 4.39 2.72
C GLY A 16 3.75 5.55 2.32
N ALA A 17 3.29 6.77 2.59
CA ALA A 17 3.96 8.03 2.26
C ALA A 17 5.32 8.27 2.97
N GLY A 18 5.78 7.33 3.80
CA GLY A 18 7.10 7.36 4.43
C GLY A 18 8.16 6.74 3.51
N PRO A 19 8.75 5.58 3.87
CA PRO A 19 9.87 5.00 3.12
C PRO A 19 9.50 4.60 1.68
N GLY A 20 8.26 4.19 1.43
CA GLY A 20 7.82 3.70 0.12
C GLY A 20 7.89 4.74 -0.99
N ILE A 21 7.75 6.02 -0.65
CA ILE A 21 7.76 7.08 -1.66
C ILE A 21 9.10 7.18 -2.38
N HIS A 22 10.20 6.87 -1.69
CA HIS A 22 11.55 6.87 -2.27
C HIS A 22 11.77 5.73 -3.27
N LEU A 23 10.90 4.71 -3.30
CA LEU A 23 10.95 3.63 -4.30
C LEU A 23 10.34 4.05 -5.64
N VAL A 24 9.48 5.06 -5.64
CA VAL A 24 8.68 5.46 -6.80
C VAL A 24 8.84 6.93 -7.20
N ASN A 25 9.53 7.72 -6.38
CA ASN A 25 9.84 9.12 -6.65
C ASN A 25 11.34 9.24 -6.96
N PRO A 26 11.74 9.09 -8.24
CA PRO A 26 13.14 9.17 -8.64
C PRO A 26 13.72 10.56 -8.40
N ASP A 27 15.05 10.66 -8.44
CA ASP A 27 15.76 11.92 -8.33
C ASP A 27 15.40 12.85 -9.49
N VAL A 28 15.06 14.11 -9.18
CA VAL A 28 14.72 15.14 -10.16
C VAL A 28 15.89 15.49 -11.09
N THR A 29 17.11 15.15 -10.70
CA THR A 29 18.33 15.39 -11.46
C THR A 29 18.74 14.21 -12.34
N ASP A 30 18.07 13.06 -12.24
CA ASP A 30 18.35 11.89 -13.08
C ASP A 30 17.73 12.07 -14.48
N PRO A 31 18.55 12.19 -15.55
CA PRO A 31 18.05 12.38 -16.92
C PRO A 31 17.34 11.15 -17.49
N ALA A 32 17.51 9.97 -16.87
CA ALA A 32 16.85 8.73 -17.26
C ALA A 32 15.59 8.43 -16.41
N ALA A 33 15.22 9.30 -15.47
CA ALA A 33 14.09 9.08 -14.59
C ALA A 33 12.76 8.98 -15.36
N SER A 34 11.98 7.93 -15.06
CA SER A 34 10.59 7.84 -15.48
C SER A 34 9.65 8.21 -14.34
N TYR A 35 8.80 9.20 -14.58
CA TYR A 35 7.78 9.66 -13.62
C TYR A 35 6.40 9.04 -13.89
N THR A 36 6.29 8.17 -14.90
CA THR A 36 5.02 7.58 -15.30
C THR A 36 5.08 6.05 -15.31
N THR A 37 3.95 5.44 -14.93
CA THR A 37 3.71 4.01 -14.96
C THR A 37 2.31 3.80 -15.55
N PHE A 38 2.20 2.96 -16.58
CA PHE A 38 0.94 2.77 -17.34
C PHE A 38 0.32 4.08 -17.88
N GLY A 39 1.15 5.09 -18.17
CA GLY A 39 0.70 6.40 -18.66
C GLY A 39 0.15 7.34 -17.58
N LEU A 40 0.18 6.95 -16.31
CA LEU A 40 -0.21 7.77 -15.16
C LEU A 40 1.02 8.18 -14.34
N PRO A 41 0.98 9.31 -13.60
CA PRO A 41 2.04 9.63 -12.64
C PRO A 41 2.26 8.47 -11.66
N THR A 42 3.50 7.97 -11.57
CA THR A 42 3.85 6.77 -10.80
C THR A 42 3.41 6.88 -9.34
N ILE A 43 3.50 8.09 -8.76
CA ILE A 43 3.05 8.37 -7.39
C ILE A 43 1.57 8.06 -7.15
N TYR A 44 0.70 8.29 -8.15
CA TYR A 44 -0.72 8.00 -8.04
C TYR A 44 -1.02 6.52 -8.19
N VAL A 45 -0.31 5.82 -9.08
CA VAL A 45 -0.40 4.36 -9.21
C VAL A 45 0.02 3.69 -7.90
N TRP A 46 1.10 4.18 -7.28
CA TRP A 46 1.58 3.70 -5.99
C TRP A 46 0.58 3.97 -4.86
N GLY A 47 0.04 5.19 -4.78
CA GLY A 47 -0.99 5.53 -3.81
C GLY A 47 -2.25 4.67 -3.96
N LEU A 48 -2.67 4.38 -5.19
CA LEU A 48 -3.81 3.49 -5.45
C LEU A 48 -3.53 2.06 -4.98
N MET A 49 -2.32 1.55 -5.23
CA MET A 49 -1.90 0.23 -4.74
C MET A 49 -1.90 0.19 -3.20
N TRP A 50 -1.46 1.26 -2.53
CA TRP A 50 -1.52 1.37 -1.08
C TRP A 50 -2.97 1.30 -0.57
N TYR A 51 -3.90 2.05 -1.16
CA TYR A 51 -5.32 1.97 -0.79
C TYR A 51 -5.91 0.58 -1.03
N ALA A 52 -5.52 -0.11 -2.10
CA ALA A 52 -5.97 -1.46 -2.38
C ALA A 52 -5.51 -2.46 -1.28
N VAL A 53 -4.27 -2.32 -0.78
CA VAL A 53 -3.79 -3.11 0.35
C VAL A 53 -4.61 -2.84 1.61
N GLN A 54 -4.86 -1.56 1.94
CA GLN A 54 -5.68 -1.19 3.10
C GLN A 54 -7.09 -1.77 3.02
N PHE A 55 -7.71 -1.67 1.84
CA PHE A 55 -9.02 -2.27 1.60
C PHE A 55 -9.01 -3.79 1.81
N GLY A 56 -7.96 -4.48 1.34
CA GLY A 56 -7.76 -5.90 1.60
C GLY A 56 -7.68 -6.25 3.08
N VAL A 57 -7.04 -5.41 3.90
CA VAL A 57 -7.00 -5.59 5.37
C VAL A 57 -8.41 -5.51 5.95
N ILE A 58 -9.19 -4.51 5.57
CA ILE A 58 -10.57 -4.30 6.05
C ILE A 58 -11.43 -5.50 5.70
N LEU A 59 -11.38 -5.98 4.45
CA LEU A 59 -12.15 -7.16 4.04
C LEU A 59 -11.77 -8.40 4.84
N VAL A 60 -10.48 -8.65 5.05
CA VAL A 60 -10.01 -9.79 5.86
C VAL A 60 -10.46 -9.65 7.33
N ALA A 61 -10.38 -8.46 7.90
CA ALA A 61 -10.87 -8.16 9.25
C ALA A 61 -12.37 -8.46 9.36
N TYR A 62 -13.16 -7.93 8.43
CA TYR A 62 -14.61 -8.08 8.39
C TYR A 62 -15.05 -9.53 8.28
N PHE A 63 -14.53 -10.28 7.31
CA PHE A 63 -15.01 -11.65 7.08
C PHE A 63 -14.49 -12.68 8.07
N ARG A 64 -13.36 -12.42 8.75
CA ARG A 64 -12.68 -13.45 9.56
C ARG A 64 -12.54 -13.13 11.04
N PHE A 65 -12.60 -11.87 11.42
CA PHE A 65 -12.32 -11.44 12.79
C PHE A 65 -13.51 -10.78 13.46
N TRP A 66 -14.25 -9.90 12.78
CA TRP A 66 -15.46 -9.33 13.35
C TRP A 66 -16.60 -10.34 13.34
N LYS A 67 -16.88 -10.94 14.50
CA LYS A 67 -18.04 -11.81 14.68
C LYS A 67 -19.15 -11.05 15.41
N PRO A 68 -20.43 -11.29 15.08
CA PRO A 68 -21.56 -10.70 15.81
C PRO A 68 -21.59 -11.05 17.30
N SER A 69 -20.88 -12.10 17.72
CA SER A 69 -20.78 -12.54 19.12
C SER A 69 -19.76 -11.77 19.96
N ASP A 70 -19.04 -10.82 19.36
CA ASP A 70 -18.06 -9.98 20.06
C ASP A 70 -18.69 -8.69 20.64
N GLU A 71 -20.01 -8.52 20.49
CA GLU A 71 -20.88 -7.59 21.23
C GLU A 71 -21.60 -8.31 22.38
#